data_AF-A0A973PEJ8-F1
#
_entry.id   AF-A0A973PEJ8-F1
#
_cell.length_a   1.000
_cell.length_b   1.000
_cell.length_c   1.000
_cell.angle_alpha   90.00
_cell.angle_beta   90.00
_cell.angle_gamma   90.00
#
_symmetry.space_group_name_H-M   'P 1'
#
loop_
_entity.id
_entity.type
_entity.pdbx_description
1 polymer ?
#
loop_
_entity_poly.entity_id
_entity_poly.type
_entity_poly.pdbx_seq_one_letter_code
_entity_poly.pdbx_strand_id
1 'polypeptide(L)'
;MPRRLLALLGALAVLTGCGTAPPAAVPPDSGVPAVSAHPVDEATARQAFGLLDRLDQALARRDCAAAAELTTWAAKTLGGRACEATRNGRPARDPRFYLPDAPDWFAAFASGSYYVFLLEDDRWLLGAGPIPAVGKPPEYTQGATADAAVLTEAALVPQRHLTFLTDPAGVQGVRFPAGDPLVKLRSGVKDVELIGGEPPAVALSGDRVLVFDALRVRHGSRTEVVQVASVVTAGNRCATVGLGRG
;
A
#
# COMPACT_ATOMS: atom_id res chain seq x y z
N MET A 1 -37.84 -11.62 -73.13
CA MET A 1 -39.31 -11.44 -73.25
C MET A 1 -39.97 -12.33 -72.21
N PRO A 2 -41.08 -12.00 -71.50
CA PRO A 2 -41.64 -10.73 -70.97
C PRO A 2 -41.51 -10.68 -69.41
N ARG A 3 -41.34 -9.53 -68.74
CA ARG A 3 -42.36 -8.59 -68.20
C ARG A 3 -43.33 -9.15 -67.15
N ARG A 4 -43.26 -8.57 -65.94
CA ARG A 4 -44.34 -8.09 -65.01
C ARG A 4 -43.70 -8.06 -63.60
N LEU A 5 -43.25 -6.96 -62.99
CA LEU A 5 -43.79 -5.59 -62.81
C LEU A 5 -45.14 -5.60 -62.09
N LEU A 6 -45.08 -5.51 -60.76
CA LEU A 6 -46.13 -4.94 -59.92
C LEU A 6 -45.47 -4.29 -58.70
N ALA A 7 -45.52 -2.96 -58.73
CA ALA A 7 -45.15 -2.07 -57.65
C ALA A 7 -46.22 -2.13 -56.55
N LEU A 8 -45.82 -1.94 -55.29
CA LEU A 8 -46.65 -1.25 -54.31
C LEU A 8 -45.75 -0.62 -53.25
N LEU A 9 -45.60 0.69 -53.40
CA LEU A 9 -45.20 1.64 -52.37
C LEU A 9 -46.21 1.61 -51.23
N GLY A 10 -45.71 1.56 -50.00
CA GLY A 10 -46.50 1.71 -48.79
C GLY A 10 -45.60 2.21 -47.66
N ALA A 11 -45.21 3.47 -47.75
CA ALA A 11 -44.64 4.20 -46.62
C ALA A 11 -45.77 4.47 -45.61
N LEU A 12 -45.65 3.92 -44.40
CA LEU A 12 -46.41 4.38 -43.24
C LEU A 12 -45.45 4.46 -42.05
N ALA A 13 -44.96 5.68 -41.81
CA ALA A 13 -44.31 6.04 -40.57
C ALA A 13 -45.38 6.20 -39.49
N VAL A 14 -45.28 5.43 -38.41
CA VAL A 14 -45.98 5.70 -37.15
C VAL A 14 -44.92 5.76 -36.05
N LEU A 15 -44.63 6.99 -35.63
CA LEU A 15 -43.95 7.33 -34.39
C LEU A 15 -44.88 7.00 -33.22
N THR A 16 -44.54 6.01 -32.39
CA THR A 16 -45.05 5.92 -31.00
C THR A 16 -44.04 5.20 -30.09
N GLY A 17 -43.35 5.99 -29.26
CA GLY A 17 -42.98 5.69 -27.88
C GLY A 17 -42.05 4.51 -27.58
N CYS A 18 -40.78 4.81 -27.25
CA CYS A 18 -39.98 3.95 -26.38
C CYS A 18 -40.65 3.88 -25.00
N GLY A 19 -41.40 2.81 -24.76
CA GLY A 19 -41.84 2.44 -23.42
C GLY A 19 -40.62 2.02 -22.60
N THR A 20 -40.20 2.88 -21.67
CA THR A 20 -39.27 2.52 -20.60
C THR A 20 -39.91 1.44 -19.74
N ALA A 21 -39.40 0.22 -19.84
CA ALA A 21 -39.68 -0.81 -18.84
C ALA A 21 -39.19 -0.30 -17.48
N PRO A 22 -39.99 -0.40 -16.40
CA PRO A 22 -39.52 -0.05 -15.07
C PRO A 22 -38.33 -0.95 -14.72
N PRO A 23 -37.29 -0.43 -14.03
CA PRO A 23 -36.18 -1.26 -13.58
C PRO A 23 -36.75 -2.38 -12.72
N ALA A 24 -36.41 -3.61 -13.08
CA ALA A 24 -36.68 -4.77 -12.24
C ALA A 24 -36.16 -4.47 -10.84
N ALA A 25 -37.03 -4.61 -9.84
CA ALA A 25 -36.65 -4.48 -8.45
C ALA A 25 -35.48 -5.44 -8.18
N VAL A 26 -34.32 -4.87 -7.87
CA VAL A 26 -33.18 -5.62 -7.36
C VAL A 26 -33.68 -6.35 -6.11
N PRO A 27 -33.61 -7.69 -6.05
CA PRO A 27 -33.93 -8.42 -4.83
C PRO A 27 -33.10 -7.83 -3.68
N PRO A 28 -33.67 -7.64 -2.48
CA PRO A 28 -32.89 -7.19 -1.35
C PRO A 28 -31.67 -8.09 -1.21
N ASP A 29 -30.51 -7.45 -1.21
CA ASP A 29 -29.20 -8.06 -1.01
C ASP A 29 -29.34 -9.06 0.13
N SER A 30 -29.20 -10.35 -0.18
CA SER A 30 -29.28 -11.41 0.81
C SER A 30 -28.03 -11.24 1.65
N GLY A 31 -28.17 -10.44 2.72
CA GLY A 31 -27.10 -10.04 3.60
C GLY A 31 -26.26 -11.26 3.95
N VAL A 32 -25.12 -11.38 3.28
CA VAL A 32 -24.01 -12.14 3.80
C VAL A 32 -23.75 -11.51 5.16
N PRO A 33 -23.84 -12.26 6.28
CA PRO A 33 -23.45 -11.71 7.55
C PRO A 33 -22.04 -11.15 7.37
N ALA A 34 -21.89 -9.83 7.52
CA ALA A 34 -20.58 -9.23 7.60
C ALA A 34 -19.93 -9.86 8.83
N VAL A 35 -19.11 -10.90 8.62
CA VAL A 35 -18.25 -11.44 9.65
C VAL A 35 -17.46 -10.24 10.11
N SER A 36 -17.77 -9.78 11.32
CA SER A 36 -17.18 -8.60 11.89
C SER A 36 -15.74 -8.96 12.20
N ALA A 37 -14.87 -8.78 11.21
CA ALA A 37 -13.44 -8.95 11.38
C ALA A 37 -13.00 -7.92 12.42
N HIS A 38 -12.61 -8.42 13.59
CA HIS A 38 -12.21 -7.56 14.70
C HIS A 38 -10.86 -6.91 14.40
N PRO A 39 -10.65 -5.64 14.80
CA PRO A 39 -9.33 -5.00 14.71
C PRO A 39 -8.25 -5.83 15.40
N VAL A 40 -7.03 -5.77 14.89
CA VAL A 40 -5.88 -6.48 15.46
C VAL A 40 -5.57 -5.97 16.86
N ASP A 41 -5.50 -6.88 17.84
CA ASP A 41 -5.09 -6.56 19.21
C ASP A 41 -3.58 -6.73 19.42
N GLU A 42 -3.07 -6.23 20.56
CA GLU A 42 -1.63 -6.28 20.86
C GLU A 42 -1.11 -7.72 20.99
N ALA A 43 -1.92 -8.63 21.53
CA ALA A 43 -1.53 -10.03 21.70
C ALA A 43 -1.31 -10.72 20.35
N THR A 44 -2.23 -10.51 19.40
CA THR A 44 -2.15 -10.99 18.02
C THR A 44 -0.96 -10.37 17.31
N ALA A 45 -0.79 -9.05 17.40
CA ALA A 45 0.34 -8.35 16.80
C ALA A 45 1.69 -8.85 17.33
N ARG A 46 1.78 -9.13 18.64
CA ARG A 46 2.99 -9.68 19.27
C ARG A 46 3.29 -11.10 18.81
N GLN A 47 2.27 -11.95 18.69
CA GLN A 47 2.43 -13.30 18.14
C GLN A 47 2.91 -13.25 16.68
N ALA A 48 2.27 -12.40 15.86
CA ALA A 48 2.64 -12.21 14.46
C ALA A 48 4.06 -11.64 14.32
N PHE A 49 4.48 -10.72 15.19
CA PHE A 49 5.83 -10.16 15.21
C PHE A 49 6.91 -11.24 15.41
N GLY A 50 6.61 -12.33 16.12
CA GLY A 50 7.49 -13.50 16.25
C GLY A 50 7.80 -14.21 14.92
N LEU A 51 7.10 -13.87 13.82
CA LEU A 51 7.48 -14.27 12.47
C LEU A 51 8.90 -13.83 12.10
N LEU A 52 9.38 -12.68 12.60
CA LEU A 52 10.71 -12.17 12.27
C LEU A 52 11.82 -13.14 12.69
N ASP A 53 11.69 -13.79 13.85
CA ASP A 53 12.66 -14.81 14.29
C ASP A 53 12.69 -16.02 13.34
N ARG A 54 11.54 -16.42 12.79
CA ARG A 54 11.45 -17.51 11.81
C ARG A 54 12.05 -17.09 10.47
N LEU A 55 11.80 -15.86 10.04
CA LEU A 55 12.37 -15.30 8.82
C LEU A 55 13.90 -15.20 8.93
N ASP A 56 14.42 -14.71 10.05
CA ASP A 56 15.86 -14.63 10.32
C ASP A 56 16.50 -16.04 10.29
N GLN A 57 15.85 -17.04 10.87
CA GLN A 57 16.32 -18.43 10.82
C GLN A 57 16.31 -18.99 9.39
N ALA A 58 15.25 -18.75 8.61
CA ALA A 58 15.18 -19.17 7.22
C ALA A 58 16.30 -18.55 6.38
N LEU A 59 16.52 -17.24 6.51
CA LEU A 59 17.59 -16.51 5.84
C LEU A 59 18.99 -16.98 6.26
N ALA A 60 19.21 -17.21 7.56
CA ALA A 60 20.48 -17.74 8.08
C ALA A 60 20.80 -19.14 7.53
N ARG A 61 19.78 -19.96 7.28
CA ARG A 61 19.89 -21.29 6.66
C ARG A 61 19.87 -21.25 5.13
N ARG A 62 19.71 -20.07 4.52
CA ARG A 62 19.51 -19.87 3.08
C ARG A 62 18.30 -20.63 2.52
N ASP A 63 17.27 -20.82 3.35
CA ASP A 63 16.00 -21.44 2.96
C ASP A 63 15.08 -20.39 2.33
N CYS A 64 15.26 -20.16 1.02
CA CYS A 64 14.52 -19.14 0.29
C CYS A 64 13.05 -19.49 0.10
N ALA A 65 12.70 -20.78 0.12
CA ALA A 65 11.31 -21.22 0.05
C ALA A 65 10.57 -20.83 1.33
N ALA A 66 11.14 -21.16 2.49
CA ALA A 66 10.57 -20.76 3.77
C ALA A 66 10.51 -19.23 3.92
N ALA A 67 11.55 -18.50 3.50
CA ALA A 67 11.53 -17.03 3.53
C ALA A 67 10.42 -16.44 2.62
N ALA A 68 10.18 -17.03 1.45
CA ALA A 68 9.12 -16.61 0.53
C ALA A 68 7.72 -16.89 1.07
N GLU A 69 7.53 -17.95 1.88
CA GLU A 69 6.27 -18.26 2.55
C GLU A 69 5.96 -17.34 3.74
N LEU A 70 6.97 -16.69 4.32
CA LEU A 70 6.83 -15.78 5.46
C LEU A 70 6.72 -14.30 5.06
N THR A 71 6.85 -13.99 3.77
CA THR A 71 6.82 -12.65 3.22
C THR A 71 5.71 -12.51 2.20
N THR A 72 5.28 -11.28 1.90
CA THR A 72 4.34 -11.00 0.79
C THR A 72 4.95 -9.99 -0.20
N TRP A 73 4.21 -9.57 -1.22
CA TRP A 73 4.58 -8.88 -2.46
C TRP A 73 5.80 -7.94 -2.40
N ALA A 74 5.84 -6.94 -1.50
CA ALA A 74 7.00 -6.03 -1.40
C ALA A 74 8.22 -6.73 -0.80
N ALA A 75 8.02 -7.49 0.27
CA ALA A 75 9.08 -8.26 0.92
C ALA A 75 9.57 -9.47 0.09
N LYS A 76 8.72 -10.11 -0.73
CA LYS A 76 9.09 -11.18 -1.67
C LYS A 76 10.04 -10.68 -2.74
N THR A 77 9.76 -9.50 -3.27
CA THR A 77 10.62 -8.87 -4.29
C THR A 77 12.01 -8.54 -3.74
N LEU A 78 12.07 -8.16 -2.46
CA LEU A 78 13.34 -7.98 -1.74
C LEU A 78 13.97 -9.33 -1.33
N GLY A 79 13.17 -10.31 -0.95
CA GLY A 79 13.55 -11.63 -0.45
C GLY A 79 14.27 -12.49 -1.48
N GLY A 80 13.88 -12.42 -2.75
CA GLY A 80 14.55 -13.14 -3.84
C GLY A 80 16.02 -12.74 -4.02
N ARG A 81 16.37 -11.46 -3.82
CA ARG A 81 17.75 -10.96 -3.83
C ARG A 81 18.42 -11.01 -2.45
N ALA A 82 17.65 -10.82 -1.37
CA ALA A 82 18.14 -10.89 0.00
C ALA A 82 18.53 -12.31 0.44
N CYS A 83 17.97 -13.35 -0.21
CA CYS A 83 18.41 -14.72 0.04
C CYS A 83 19.84 -14.98 -0.46
N GLU A 84 20.28 -14.27 -1.50
CA GLU A 84 21.66 -14.27 -2.00
C GLU A 84 22.57 -13.37 -1.16
N ALA A 85 22.05 -12.27 -0.63
CA ALA A 85 22.74 -11.34 0.26
C ALA A 85 22.32 -11.57 1.73
N THR A 86 22.85 -12.60 2.38
CA THR A 86 22.54 -12.94 3.78
C THR A 86 22.65 -11.70 4.68
N ARG A 87 21.52 -11.06 5.01
CA ARG A 87 21.48 -9.88 5.88
C ARG A 87 21.70 -10.34 7.32
N ASN A 88 22.88 -10.06 7.86
CA ASN A 88 23.15 -10.10 9.30
C ASN A 88 22.39 -8.95 9.99
N GLY A 89 21.07 -9.11 10.14
CA GLY A 89 20.28 -8.29 11.05
C GLY A 89 20.40 -8.83 12.47
N ARG A 90 20.49 -7.95 13.46
CA ARG A 90 20.14 -8.37 14.83
C ARG A 90 18.63 -8.57 14.88
N PRO A 91 18.13 -9.59 15.60
CA PRO A 91 16.70 -9.80 15.73
C PRO A 91 16.04 -8.54 16.28
N ALA A 92 14.93 -8.15 15.68
CA ALA A 92 14.15 -7.01 16.11
C ALA A 92 13.53 -7.31 17.48
N ARG A 93 13.78 -6.46 18.48
CA ARG A 93 13.31 -6.66 19.86
C ARG A 93 12.49 -5.47 20.34
N ASP A 94 11.66 -5.74 21.36
CA ASP A 94 10.85 -4.75 22.07
C ASP A 94 9.99 -3.87 21.14
N PRO A 95 9.05 -4.49 20.39
CA PRO A 95 8.25 -3.78 19.42
C PRO A 95 7.29 -2.79 20.08
N ARG A 96 7.17 -1.62 19.45
CA ARG A 96 6.02 -0.74 19.63
C ARG A 96 5.06 -0.94 18.47
N PHE A 97 3.83 -1.35 18.76
CA PHE A 97 2.81 -1.63 17.76
C PHE A 97 2.02 -0.37 17.37
N TYR A 98 1.65 -0.32 16.09
CA TYR A 98 0.73 0.64 15.50
C TYR A 98 -0.45 -0.19 14.97
N LEU A 99 -1.54 -0.19 15.72
CA LEU A 99 -2.73 -0.99 15.47
C LEU A 99 -3.81 -0.11 14.81
N PRO A 100 -4.15 -0.33 13.54
CA PRO A 100 -5.27 0.36 12.90
C PRO A 100 -6.60 -0.26 13.33
N ASP A 101 -7.71 0.42 13.01
CA ASP A 101 -9.05 -0.17 13.15
C ASP A 101 -9.33 -1.24 12.07
N ALA A 102 -8.45 -1.35 11.06
CA ALA A 102 -8.50 -2.38 10.04
C ALA A 102 -8.04 -3.75 10.61
N PRO A 103 -8.71 -4.86 10.23
CA PRO A 103 -8.42 -6.18 10.80
C PRO A 103 -7.26 -6.92 10.10
N ASP A 104 -6.82 -6.43 8.94
CA ASP A 104 -6.00 -7.17 7.98
C ASP A 104 -4.54 -6.71 7.91
N TRP A 105 -4.14 -5.73 8.72
CA TRP A 105 -2.75 -5.31 8.81
C TRP A 105 -2.39 -4.64 10.14
N PHE A 106 -1.10 -4.58 10.45
CA PHE A 106 -0.56 -3.70 11.49
C PHE A 106 0.90 -3.35 11.19
N ALA A 107 1.47 -2.39 11.91
CA ALA A 107 2.89 -2.10 11.86
C ALA A 107 3.55 -2.21 13.25
N ALA A 108 4.84 -2.50 13.26
CA ALA A 108 5.68 -2.50 14.44
C ALA A 108 6.94 -1.66 14.20
N PHE A 109 7.33 -0.86 15.18
CA PHE A 109 8.63 -0.22 15.22
C PHE A 109 9.52 -0.93 16.24
N ALA A 110 10.65 -1.44 15.77
CA ALA A 110 11.61 -2.19 16.59
C ALA A 110 13.03 -2.00 16.04
N SER A 111 14.01 -1.87 16.93
CA SER A 111 15.43 -1.77 16.55
C SER A 111 15.71 -0.70 15.47
N GLY A 112 15.01 0.43 15.52
CA GLY A 112 15.22 1.55 14.60
C GLY A 112 14.55 1.41 13.23
N SER A 113 13.71 0.40 13.01
CA SER A 113 13.04 0.16 11.72
C SER A 113 11.55 -0.11 11.91
N TYR A 114 10.76 0.21 10.89
CA TYR A 114 9.37 -0.23 10.76
C TYR A 114 9.28 -1.58 10.07
N TYR A 115 8.30 -2.37 10.48
CA TYR A 115 7.91 -3.64 9.90
C TYR A 115 6.39 -3.60 9.74
N VAL A 116 5.89 -3.91 8.55
CA VAL A 116 4.47 -3.93 8.22
C VAL A 116 4.06 -5.38 8.02
N PHE A 117 3.01 -5.80 8.70
CA PHE A 117 2.47 -7.16 8.64
C PHE A 117 1.09 -7.12 8.01
N LEU A 118 0.84 -8.04 7.08
CA LEU A 118 -0.44 -8.18 6.39
C LEU A 118 -1.02 -9.57 6.70
N LEU A 119 -2.34 -9.65 6.83
CA LEU A 119 -3.08 -10.90 6.94
C LEU A 119 -3.47 -11.36 5.54
N GLU A 120 -2.88 -12.46 5.07
CA GLU A 120 -3.19 -13.07 3.78
C GLU A 120 -3.48 -14.56 3.99
N ASP A 121 -4.59 -15.05 3.44
CA ASP A 121 -5.04 -16.45 3.59
C ASP A 121 -5.03 -16.92 5.06
N ASP A 122 -5.59 -16.08 5.95
CA ASP A 122 -5.64 -16.29 7.41
C ASP A 122 -4.26 -16.43 8.09
N ARG A 123 -3.19 -15.93 7.44
CA ARG A 123 -1.82 -15.98 7.97
C ARG A 123 -1.18 -14.60 7.96
N TRP A 124 -0.53 -14.27 9.06
CA TRP A 124 0.29 -13.08 9.16
C TRP A 124 1.59 -13.26 8.40
N LEU A 125 1.86 -12.35 7.46
CA LEU A 125 3.07 -12.31 6.64
C LEU A 125 3.77 -10.96 6.78
N LEU A 126 5.08 -10.93 6.58
CA LEU A 126 5.82 -9.67 6.48
C LEU A 126 5.52 -9.00 5.13
N GLY A 127 4.79 -7.89 5.17
CA GLY A 127 4.46 -7.00 4.06
C GLY A 127 5.64 -6.20 3.57
N ALA A 128 6.20 -5.43 4.50
CA ALA A 128 7.33 -4.54 4.26
C ALA A 128 8.22 -4.52 5.51
N GLY A 129 9.51 -4.23 5.35
CA GLY A 129 10.46 -4.23 6.45
C GLY A 129 11.74 -5.01 6.16
N PRO A 130 12.83 -4.70 6.88
CA PRO A 130 12.99 -3.53 7.74
C PRO A 130 12.99 -2.23 6.91
N ILE A 131 12.20 -1.23 7.32
CA ILE A 131 12.21 0.13 6.78
C ILE A 131 12.95 1.01 7.80
N PRO A 132 14.24 1.34 7.60
CA PRO A 132 14.99 2.15 8.55
C PRO A 132 14.34 3.51 8.77
N ALA A 133 14.13 3.89 10.03
CA ALA A 133 13.58 5.18 10.36
C ALA A 133 14.59 6.32 10.12
N VAL A 134 14.05 7.46 9.73
CA VAL A 134 14.78 8.71 9.56
C VAL A 134 14.42 9.62 10.73
N GLY A 135 15.28 9.63 11.74
CA GLY A 135 15.05 10.37 12.98
C GLY A 135 14.17 9.63 14.00
N LYS A 136 13.52 10.38 14.89
CA LYS A 136 12.65 9.83 15.93
C LYS A 136 11.33 9.35 15.31
N PRO A 137 10.85 8.13 15.62
CA PRO A 137 9.53 7.69 15.14
C PRO A 137 8.43 8.61 15.68
N PRO A 138 7.35 8.82 14.92
CA PRO A 138 6.24 9.65 15.37
C PRO A 138 5.58 9.04 16.61
N GLU A 139 4.89 9.86 17.40
CA GLU A 139 4.13 9.40 18.57
C GLU A 139 2.81 8.77 18.15
N TYR A 140 2.42 7.70 18.82
CA TYR A 140 1.21 6.92 18.56
C TYR A 140 0.56 6.64 19.89
N THR A 141 -0.76 6.78 19.88
CA THR A 141 -1.65 6.37 20.95
C THR A 141 -2.65 5.41 20.33
N GLN A 142 -2.86 4.26 20.96
CA GLN A 142 -3.85 3.31 20.46
C GLN A 142 -5.24 3.97 20.44
N GLY A 143 -5.98 3.74 19.35
CA GLY A 143 -7.27 4.39 19.12
C GLY A 143 -7.17 5.86 18.76
N ALA A 144 -5.99 6.36 18.36
CA ALA A 144 -5.89 7.68 17.75
C ALA A 144 -6.76 7.74 16.49
N THR A 145 -7.43 8.87 16.29
CA THR A 145 -8.22 9.17 15.09
C THR A 145 -7.60 10.35 14.37
N ALA A 146 -7.87 10.46 13.07
CA ALA A 146 -7.47 11.59 12.23
C ALA A 146 -8.69 12.13 11.50
N ASP A 147 -8.69 13.42 11.20
CA ASP A 147 -9.77 14.04 10.44
C ASP A 147 -9.89 13.43 9.04
N ALA A 148 -11.11 13.37 8.52
CA ALA A 148 -11.40 12.80 7.19
C ALA A 148 -10.59 13.47 6.06
N ALA A 149 -10.30 14.77 6.21
CA ALA A 149 -9.43 15.50 5.30
C ALA A 149 -7.99 14.93 5.33
N VAL A 150 -7.43 14.66 6.50
CA VAL A 150 -6.08 14.09 6.63
C VAL A 150 -6.03 12.65 6.13
N LEU A 151 -7.08 11.86 6.34
CA LEU A 151 -7.20 10.51 5.77
C LEU A 151 -7.24 10.54 4.23
N THR A 152 -7.96 11.50 3.65
CA THR A 152 -7.96 11.72 2.19
C THR A 152 -6.57 12.07 1.69
N GLU A 153 -5.87 12.95 2.41
CA GLU A 153 -4.49 13.34 2.08
C GLU A 153 -3.51 12.16 2.19
N ALA A 154 -3.72 11.28 3.18
CA ALA A 154 -2.93 10.07 3.39
C ALA A 154 -3.08 9.07 2.22
N ALA A 155 -4.32 8.88 1.72
CA ALA A 155 -4.57 8.02 0.56
C ALA A 155 -3.87 8.50 -0.73
N LEU A 156 -3.56 9.81 -0.82
CA LEU A 156 -2.86 10.41 -1.96
C LEU A 156 -1.34 10.34 -1.85
N VAL A 157 -0.77 9.90 -0.72
CA VAL A 157 0.69 9.85 -0.50
C VAL A 157 1.44 9.05 -1.57
N PRO A 158 1.03 7.82 -1.93
CA PRO A 158 1.76 7.06 -2.94
C PRO A 158 1.77 7.77 -4.29
N GLN A 159 0.64 8.35 -4.69
CA GLN A 159 0.54 9.10 -5.94
C GLN A 159 1.43 10.35 -5.91
N ARG A 160 1.57 11.01 -4.76
CA ARG A 160 2.48 12.15 -4.58
C ARG A 160 3.94 11.74 -4.69
N HIS A 161 4.32 10.60 -4.08
CA HIS A 161 5.67 10.05 -4.23
C HIS A 161 5.96 9.76 -5.72
N LEU A 162 5.01 9.11 -6.41
CA LEU A 162 5.11 8.80 -7.83
C LEU A 162 5.29 10.07 -8.68
N THR A 163 4.39 11.04 -8.53
CA THR A 163 4.45 12.34 -9.22
C THR A 163 5.77 13.05 -8.95
N PHE A 164 6.22 13.12 -7.70
CA PHE A 164 7.45 13.85 -7.34
C PHE A 164 8.71 13.23 -7.97
N LEU A 165 8.78 11.90 -8.03
CA LEU A 165 9.93 11.19 -8.58
C LEU A 165 9.90 11.15 -10.12
N THR A 166 8.73 11.18 -10.74
CA THR A 166 8.58 11.18 -12.21
C THR A 166 8.60 12.57 -12.83
N ASP A 167 8.35 13.62 -12.04
CA ASP A 167 8.45 15.01 -12.47
C ASP A 167 9.67 15.72 -11.84
N PRO A 168 10.87 15.58 -12.44
CA PRO A 168 12.09 16.25 -11.96
C PRO A 168 12.08 17.77 -12.12
N ALA A 169 11.18 18.32 -12.94
CA ALA A 169 11.04 19.76 -13.13
C ALA A 169 10.13 20.40 -12.06
N GLY A 170 9.31 19.60 -11.36
CA GLY A 170 8.41 20.09 -10.31
C GLY A 170 7.23 20.90 -10.85
N VAL A 171 6.82 20.61 -12.09
CA VAL A 171 5.72 21.24 -12.82
C VAL A 171 4.36 20.85 -12.23
N GLN A 172 4.23 19.63 -11.68
CA GLN A 172 3.01 19.10 -11.07
C GLN A 172 2.79 19.56 -9.61
N GLY A 173 3.64 20.46 -9.10
CA GLY A 173 3.40 21.18 -7.84
C GLY A 173 3.65 20.39 -6.54
N VAL A 174 3.91 19.09 -6.61
CA VAL A 174 4.29 18.29 -5.41
C VAL A 174 5.71 18.64 -4.98
N ARG A 175 5.88 19.01 -3.70
CA ARG A 175 7.17 19.39 -3.11
C ARG A 175 7.37 18.69 -1.77
N PHE A 176 8.58 18.21 -1.54
CA PHE A 176 9.03 17.68 -0.26
C PHE A 176 9.97 18.67 0.43
N PRO A 177 10.04 18.66 1.77
CA PRO A 177 10.99 19.49 2.52
C PRO A 177 12.44 19.28 2.05
N ALA A 178 13.25 20.34 2.16
CA ALA A 178 14.69 20.21 1.91
C ALA A 178 15.31 19.20 2.87
N GLY A 179 16.09 18.25 2.33
CA GLY A 179 16.69 17.17 3.12
C GLY A 179 15.83 15.92 3.27
N ASP A 180 14.59 15.92 2.77
CA ASP A 180 13.74 14.72 2.76
C ASP A 180 14.45 13.57 1.99
N PRO A 181 14.46 12.34 2.54
CA PRO A 181 15.04 11.17 1.89
C PRO A 181 14.62 10.97 0.43
N LEU A 182 13.37 11.27 0.06
CA LEU A 182 12.88 11.14 -1.33
C LEU A 182 13.56 12.11 -2.29
N VAL A 183 13.97 13.28 -1.82
CA VAL A 183 14.71 14.26 -2.64
C VAL A 183 16.02 13.65 -3.14
N LYS A 184 16.67 12.80 -2.32
CA LYS A 184 17.90 12.10 -2.70
C LYS A 184 17.65 10.99 -3.71
N LEU A 185 16.49 10.35 -3.66
CA LEU A 185 16.13 9.28 -4.61
C LEU A 185 15.87 9.80 -6.01
N ARG A 186 15.35 11.03 -6.15
CA ARG A 186 14.96 11.65 -7.43
C ARG A 186 16.09 11.68 -8.47
N SER A 187 17.35 11.74 -8.05
CA SER A 187 18.48 11.82 -8.97
C SER A 187 18.64 10.54 -9.80
N GLY A 188 18.59 10.67 -11.12
CA GLY A 188 18.81 9.56 -12.05
C GLY A 188 17.66 8.57 -12.15
N VAL A 189 16.48 8.87 -11.59
CA VAL A 189 15.26 8.11 -11.82
C VAL A 189 14.86 8.22 -13.29
N LYS A 190 14.58 7.07 -13.90
CA LYS A 190 14.04 6.97 -15.26
C LYS A 190 12.57 6.57 -15.26
N ASP A 191 12.16 5.83 -14.25
CA ASP A 191 10.85 5.22 -14.16
C ASP A 191 10.53 4.89 -12.71
N VAL A 192 9.25 5.00 -12.35
CA VAL A 192 8.75 4.65 -11.03
C VAL A 192 7.37 4.03 -11.17
N GLU A 193 7.14 2.95 -10.45
CA GLU A 193 5.83 2.29 -10.37
C GLU A 193 5.46 2.09 -8.91
N LEU A 194 4.19 2.27 -8.57
CA LEU A 194 3.67 1.82 -7.28
C LEU A 194 3.62 0.30 -7.24
N ILE A 195 4.00 -0.28 -6.10
CA ILE A 195 3.85 -1.70 -5.84
C ILE A 195 2.77 -1.85 -4.76
N GLY A 196 1.86 -2.80 -4.95
CA GLY A 196 0.79 -3.10 -3.99
C GLY A 196 -0.54 -2.41 -4.31
N GLY A 197 -1.50 -2.60 -3.41
CA GLY A 197 -2.84 -2.02 -3.48
C GLY A 197 -2.96 -0.73 -2.66
N GLU A 198 -4.05 -0.62 -1.89
CA GLU A 198 -4.26 0.49 -0.97
C GLU A 198 -3.13 0.55 0.08
N PRO A 199 -2.50 1.72 0.31
CA PRO A 199 -1.38 1.82 1.23
C PRO A 199 -1.83 1.65 2.68
N PRO A 200 -1.18 0.80 3.49
CA PRO A 200 -1.43 0.73 4.92
C PRO A 200 -1.24 2.11 5.59
N ALA A 201 -2.27 2.60 6.27
CA ALA A 201 -2.28 3.92 6.89
C ALA A 201 -2.89 3.91 8.31
N VAL A 202 -2.14 4.39 9.31
CA VAL A 202 -2.57 4.40 10.72
C VAL A 202 -2.54 5.82 11.28
N ALA A 203 -3.62 6.20 11.97
CA ALA A 203 -3.69 7.48 12.65
C ALA A 203 -2.68 7.53 13.82
N LEU A 204 -2.11 8.71 14.01
CA LEU A 204 -1.12 9.04 15.02
C LEU A 204 -1.68 10.08 15.98
N SER A 205 -0.98 10.31 17.09
CA SER A 205 -1.33 11.39 18.02
C SER A 205 -1.21 12.76 17.31
N GLY A 206 -2.20 13.63 17.50
CA GLY A 206 -2.18 15.03 17.06
C GLY A 206 -2.57 15.28 15.59
N ASP A 207 -3.62 14.60 15.10
CA ASP A 207 -4.19 14.74 13.75
C ASP A 207 -3.15 14.53 12.62
N ARG A 208 -2.54 13.35 12.66
CA ARG A 208 -1.53 12.92 11.68
C ARG A 208 -1.78 11.48 11.30
N VAL A 209 -1.30 11.08 10.14
CA VAL A 209 -1.40 9.71 9.65
C VAL A 209 -0.02 9.24 9.21
N LEU A 210 0.35 8.02 9.64
CA LEU A 210 1.53 7.32 9.16
C LEU A 210 1.10 6.40 8.02
N VAL A 211 1.69 6.59 6.84
CA VAL A 211 1.40 5.85 5.62
C VAL A 211 2.63 5.03 5.24
N PHE A 212 2.40 3.78 4.83
CA PHE A 212 3.41 2.90 4.29
C PHE A 212 3.12 2.60 2.84
N ASP A 213 4.12 2.72 1.98
CA ASP A 213 4.02 2.31 0.58
C ASP A 213 5.33 1.71 0.07
N ALA A 214 5.28 1.20 -1.16
CA ALA A 214 6.46 0.71 -1.84
C ALA A 214 6.45 1.09 -3.31
N LEU A 215 7.64 1.39 -3.82
CA LEU A 215 7.89 1.87 -5.16
C LEU A 215 8.90 0.95 -5.85
N ARG A 216 8.67 0.62 -7.11
CA ARG A 216 9.69 0.06 -7.99
C ARG A 216 10.35 1.22 -8.71
N VAL A 217 11.64 1.44 -8.47
CA VAL A 217 12.38 2.57 -9.04
C VAL A 217 13.43 2.05 -10.01
N ARG A 218 13.46 2.61 -11.22
CA ARG A 218 14.44 2.29 -12.25
C ARG A 218 15.44 3.42 -12.44
N HIS A 219 16.73 3.08 -12.31
CA HIS A 219 17.87 3.94 -12.57
C HIS A 219 18.69 3.36 -13.73
N GLY A 220 18.42 3.81 -14.95
CA GLY A 220 19.06 3.23 -16.14
C GLY A 220 18.71 1.74 -16.29
N SER A 221 19.71 0.85 -16.13
CA SER A 221 19.56 -0.61 -16.16
C SER A 221 19.29 -1.25 -14.78
N ARG A 222 19.43 -0.48 -13.69
CA ARG A 222 19.18 -0.97 -12.32
C ARG A 222 17.73 -0.75 -11.94
N THR A 223 17.10 -1.78 -11.40
CA THR A 223 15.78 -1.70 -10.76
C THR A 223 15.92 -2.08 -9.29
N GLU A 224 15.35 -1.26 -8.41
CA GLU A 224 15.30 -1.49 -6.96
C GLU A 224 13.88 -1.29 -6.43
N VAL A 225 13.59 -1.93 -5.29
CA VAL A 225 12.35 -1.69 -4.55
C VAL A 225 12.68 -0.77 -3.38
N VAL A 226 11.90 0.31 -3.29
CA VAL A 226 11.99 1.31 -2.23
C VAL A 226 10.74 1.19 -1.38
N GLN A 227 10.89 0.96 -0.09
CA GLN A 227 9.80 0.99 0.88
C GLN A 227 9.84 2.30 1.64
N VAL A 228 8.70 2.96 1.77
CA VAL A 228 8.60 4.31 2.34
C VAL A 228 7.64 4.28 3.53
N ALA A 229 8.01 4.99 4.59
CA ALA A 229 7.10 5.36 5.67
C ALA A 229 7.03 6.88 5.73
N SER A 230 5.83 7.45 5.62
CA SER A 230 5.61 8.89 5.54
C SER A 230 4.56 9.36 6.55
N VAL A 231 4.80 10.51 7.17
CA VAL A 231 3.81 11.18 8.02
C VAL A 231 3.14 12.29 7.23
N VAL A 232 1.81 12.29 7.26
CA VAL A 232 0.96 13.36 6.72
C VAL A 232 0.25 14.08 7.85
N THR A 233 0.15 15.40 7.71
CA THR A 233 -0.61 16.27 8.61
C THR A 233 -1.69 17.04 7.85
N ALA A 234 -2.58 17.70 8.57
CA ALA A 234 -3.42 18.76 8.01
C ALA A 234 -2.60 19.77 7.21
N GLY A 235 -3.18 20.26 6.10
CA GLY A 235 -2.53 21.23 5.20
C GLY A 235 -1.56 20.62 4.18
N ASN A 236 -1.73 19.34 3.82
CA ASN A 236 -0.98 18.68 2.74
C ASN A 236 0.55 18.70 2.95
N ARG A 237 0.99 18.47 4.20
CA ARG A 237 2.42 18.33 4.50
C ARG A 237 2.75 16.85 4.63
N CYS A 238 3.60 16.35 3.74
CA CYS A 238 4.13 14.99 3.76
C CYS A 238 5.62 15.03 4.09
N ALA A 239 6.07 14.17 5.01
CA ALA A 239 7.47 14.01 5.35
C ALA A 239 7.84 12.53 5.46
N THR A 240 8.93 12.14 4.81
CA THR A 240 9.44 10.76 4.88
C THR A 240 10.10 10.51 6.23
N VAL A 241 9.57 9.57 6.99
CA VAL A 241 10.08 9.16 8.31
C VAL A 241 10.73 7.78 8.29
N GLY A 242 10.72 7.08 7.16
CA GLY A 242 11.45 5.84 6.95
C GLY A 242 11.67 5.54 5.49
N LEU A 243 12.84 4.98 5.15
CA LEU A 243 13.21 4.64 3.77
C LEU A 243 14.07 3.38 3.71
N GLY A 244 13.49 2.28 3.21
CA GLY A 244 14.17 1.03 2.93
C GLY A 244 14.47 0.87 1.44
N ARG A 245 15.63 0.29 1.09
CA ARG A 245 16.02 -0.03 -0.29
C ARG A 245 16.49 -1.47 -0.37
N GLY A 246 16.20 -2.16 -1.46
CA GLY A 246 16.87 -3.41 -1.83
C GLY A 246 16.68 -3.83 -3.27
#